data_AF-A0A822CS24-F1
#
_entry.id   AF-A0A822CS24-F1
#
_cell.length_a   1.000
_cell.length_b   1.000
_cell.length_c   1.000
_cell.angle_alpha   90.00
_cell.angle_beta   90.00
_cell.angle_gamma   90.00
#
_symmetry.space_group_name_H-M   'P 1'
#
loop_
_entity.id
_entity.type
_entity.pdbx_description
1 polymer ?
#
loop_
_entity_poly.entity_id
_entity_poly.type
_entity_poly.pdbx_seq_one_letter_code
_entity_poly.pdbx_strand_id
1 'polypeptide(L)' 'MMPDRTNCELAHLYFNPKTHKDGIPVRPIESTIHASTTKISKFLDKILRPIFDDKCKDTTIID' A
#
# COMPACT_ATOMS: atom_id res chain seq x y z
N MET A 1 3.04 1.64 -17.14
CA MET A 1 2.97 3.08 -16.83
C MET A 1 3.98 3.40 -15.74
N MET A 2 4.96 4.28 -16.03
CA MET A 2 5.93 4.75 -15.02
C MET A 2 5.19 5.49 -13.89
N PRO A 3 5.66 5.40 -12.64
CA PRO A 3 5.10 6.21 -11.56
C PRO A 3 5.29 7.69 -11.89
N ASP A 4 4.20 8.46 -11.74
CA ASP A 4 4.23 9.90 -11.96
C ASP A 4 5.26 10.55 -11.02
N ARG A 5 6.24 11.23 -11.63
CA ARG A 5 7.38 11.85 -10.96
C ARG A 5 7.00 13.12 -10.20
N THR A 6 5.87 13.76 -10.54
CA THR A 6 5.45 15.02 -9.92
C THR A 6 4.50 14.81 -8.73
N ASN A 7 3.85 13.65 -8.62
CA ASN A 7 2.84 13.37 -7.59
C ASN A 7 3.40 12.52 -6.42
N CYS A 8 4.62 12.80 -5.95
CA CYS A 8 5.24 12.01 -4.87
C CYS A 8 5.25 12.82 -3.57
N GLU A 9 4.64 12.27 -2.53
CA GLU A 9 4.50 12.95 -1.23
C GLU A 9 5.20 12.16 -0.13
N LEU A 10 5.55 12.83 0.97
CA LEU A 10 6.00 12.16 2.18
C LEU A 10 4.81 11.45 2.84
N ALA A 11 5.08 10.30 3.47
CA ALA A 11 4.09 9.70 4.34
C ALA A 11 3.72 10.68 5.46
N HIS A 12 2.44 10.76 5.81
CA HIS A 12 1.96 11.70 6.82
C HIS A 12 1.21 10.96 7.92
N LEU A 13 1.52 11.35 9.16
CA LEU A 13 0.84 10.89 10.35
C LEU A 13 -0.31 11.84 10.68
N TYR A 14 -1.52 11.30 10.82
CA TYR A 14 -2.67 12.05 11.30
C TYR A 14 -3.46 11.24 12.33
N PHE A 15 -4.34 11.92 13.05
CA PHE A 15 -5.10 11.33 14.15
C PHE A 15 -6.59 11.38 13.84
N ASN A 16 -7.23 10.22 13.75
CA ASN A 16 -8.67 10.13 13.53
C ASN A 16 -9.41 10.02 14.88
N PRO A 17 -10.39 10.89 15.19
CA PRO A 17 -11.12 10.83 16.45
C PRO A 17 -11.85 9.49 16.67
N LYS A 18 -11.80 8.97 17.89
CA LYS A 18 -12.57 7.79 18.34
C LYS A 18 -13.68 8.25 19.28
N THR A 19 -14.81 8.66 18.72
CA THR A 19 -15.96 9.18 19.49
C THR A 19 -16.62 8.15 20.43
N HIS A 20 -16.28 6.86 20.30
CA HIS A 20 -16.91 5.75 21.02
C HIS A 20 -15.99 5.10 22.07
N LYS A 21 -14.81 5.66 22.35
CA LYS A 21 -13.87 5.13 23.36
C LYS A 21 -13.40 6.22 24.30
N ASP A 22 -13.87 6.16 25.54
CA ASP A 22 -13.41 7.06 26.60
C ASP A 22 -11.92 6.80 26.93
N GLY A 23 -11.19 7.87 27.20
CA GLY A 23 -9.75 7.82 27.55
C GLY A 23 -8.79 7.55 26.39
N ILE A 24 -9.26 7.17 25.19
CA ILE A 24 -8.42 7.00 23.99
C ILE A 24 -9.02 7.83 22.85
N PRO A 25 -8.74 9.14 22.82
CA PRO A 25 -9.49 10.08 21.97
C PRO A 25 -9.21 9.90 20.48
N VAL A 26 -8.10 9.28 20.09
CA VAL A 26 -7.64 9.23 18.69
C VAL A 26 -7.10 7.88 18.24
N ARG A 27 -7.15 7.64 16.92
CA ARG A 27 -6.44 6.59 16.19
C ARG A 27 -5.29 7.25 15.43
N PRO A 28 -4.02 6.97 15.75
CA PRO A 28 -2.93 7.35 14.86
C PRO A 28 -3.07 6.57 13.55
N ILE A 29 -3.01 7.26 12.43
CA ILE A 29 -3.03 6.70 11.09
C ILE A 29 -1.80 7.24 10.34
N GLU A 30 -0.95 6.34 9.88
CA GLU A 30 0.09 6.66 8.91
C GLU A 30 -0.49 6.50 7.51
N SER A 31 -0.61 7.59 6.77
CA SER A 31 -0.98 7.55 5.35
C SER A 31 0.28 7.44 4.52
N THR A 32 0.39 6.35 3.77
CA THR A 32 1.41 6.17 2.74
C THR A 32 0.82 6.37 1.34
N ILE A 33 -0.37 6.96 1.24
CA ILE A 33 -0.99 7.28 -0.05
C ILE A 33 -0.07 8.30 -0.74
N HIS A 34 0.32 8.03 -1.98
CA HIS A 34 1.31 8.79 -2.76
C HIS A 34 2.77 8.73 -2.29
N ALA A 35 3.08 7.96 -1.22
CA ALA A 35 4.45 7.76 -0.76
C ALA A 35 5.32 7.09 -1.83
N SER A 36 6.58 7.49 -1.91
CA SER A 36 7.57 6.96 -2.85
C SER A 36 7.68 5.44 -2.76
N THR A 37 7.72 4.89 -1.55
CA THR A 37 7.81 3.45 -1.27
C THR A 37 6.60 2.69 -1.83
N THR A 38 5.38 3.19 -1.64
CA THR A 38 4.16 2.59 -2.19
C THR A 38 4.15 2.62 -3.71
N LYS A 39 4.63 3.71 -4.33
CA LYS A 39 4.73 3.81 -5.79
C LYS A 39 5.77 2.85 -6.37
N ILE A 40 6.94 2.73 -5.73
CA ILE A 40 7.99 1.79 -6.12
C ILE A 40 7.45 0.36 -6.01
N SER A 41 6.80 0.02 -4.91
CA SER A 41 6.17 -1.30 -4.72
C SER A 41 5.15 -1.61 -5.82
N LYS A 42 4.24 -0.67 -6.14
CA LYS A 42 3.28 -0.83 -7.26
C LYS A 42 3.96 -0.96 -8.62
N PHE A 43 5.08 -0.30 -8.85
CA PHE A 43 5.84 -0.41 -10.09
C PHE A 43 6.51 -1.78 -10.21
N LEU A 44 7.16 -2.25 -9.13
CA LEU A 44 7.76 -3.58 -9.08
C LEU A 44 6.70 -4.67 -9.25
N ASP A 45 5.54 -4.52 -8.60
CA ASP A 45 4.43 -5.46 -8.76
C ASP A 45 4.03 -5.62 -10.22
N LYS A 46 3.94 -4.54 -11.00
CA LYS A 46 3.63 -4.64 -12.45
C LYS A 46 4.64 -5.47 -13.24
N ILE A 47 5.90 -5.47 -12.85
CA ILE A 47 6.96 -6.24 -13.51
C ILE A 47 6.91 -7.70 -13.07
N LEU A 48 6.71 -7.92 -11.77
CA LEU A 48 6.79 -9.25 -11.15
C LEU A 48 5.49 -10.05 -11.29
N ARG A 49 4.33 -9.38 -11.36
CA ARG A 49 3.00 -10.00 -11.37
C ARG A 49 2.84 -11.07 -12.46
N PRO A 50 3.22 -10.86 -13.72
CA PRO A 50 3.09 -11.91 -14.74
C PRO A 50 3.94 -13.15 -14.45
N ILE A 51 5.14 -12.96 -13.89
CA ILE A 51 6.07 -14.04 -13.53
C ILE A 51 5.51 -14.82 -12.33
N PHE A 52 5.01 -14.08 -11.35
CA PHE A 52 4.37 -14.65 -10.16
C PHE A 52 3.13 -15.46 -10.53
N ASP A 53 2.22 -14.87 -11.31
CA ASP A 53 0.97 -15.51 -11.72
C ASP A 53 1.22 -16.77 -12.55
N ASP A 54 2.25 -16.78 -13.39
CA ASP A 54 2.64 -17.97 -14.14
C ASP A 54 3.13 -19.10 -13.21
N LYS A 55 3.97 -18.78 -12.24
CA LYS A 55 4.42 -19.75 -11.22
C LYS A 55 3.29 -20.24 -10.34
N CYS A 56 2.32 -19.38 -10.01
CA CYS A 56 1.18 -19.77 -9.21
C CYS A 56 0.32 -20.85 -9.87
N LYS A 57 0.28 -20.96 -11.21
CA LYS A 57 -0.44 -22.04 -11.90
C LYS A 57 0.15 -23.42 -11.59
N ASP A 58 1.47 -23.49 -11.44
CA ASP A 58 2.17 -24.74 -11.19
C ASP A 58 2.18 -25.11 -9.70
N THR A 59 2.21 -24.11 -8.82
CA THR A 59 2.39 -24.32 -7.37
C THR A 59 1.10 -24.28 -6.57
N THR A 60 0.05 -23.65 -7.08
CA THR A 60 -1.22 -23.51 -6.35
C THR A 60 -2.16 -24.63 -6.79
N ILE A 61 -2.39 -25.58 -5.90
CA ILE A 61 -3.42 -26.61 -6.08
C ILE A 61 -4.77 -25.92 -5.86
N ILE A 62 -5.65 -26.00 -6.86
CA ILE A 62 -7.06 -25.60 -6.73
C ILE A 62 -7.83 -26.91 -6.48
N ASP A 63 -8.20 -27.17 -5.23
CA ASP A 63 -9.09 -28.27 -4.84
C ASP A 63 -10.53 -28.03 -5.32
#